data_AF-A0A3M1FR41-F1
#
_entry.id   AF-A0A3M1FR41-F1
#
_cell.length_a   1.000
_cell.length_b   1.000
_cell.length_c   1.000
_cell.angle_alpha   90.00
_cell.angle_beta   90.00
_cell.angle_gamma   90.00
#
_symmetry.space_group_name_H-M   'P 1'
#
loop_
_entity.id
_entity.type
_entity.pdbx_description
1 polymer ?
#
loop_
_entity_poly.entity_id
_entity_poly.type
_entity_poly.pdbx_seq_one_letter_code
_entity_poly.pdbx_strand_id
1 'polypeptide(L)' 'MLRKQIIEDMEKLSHDKLRQVLSFIRYLLYKESPKPQKGSTGSVKDKSDPILSFIGGVSHGALASDIDIELYGELR' A
#
# COMPACT_ATOMS: atom_id res chain seq x y z
N MET A 1 -29.24 -8.14 6.52
CA MET A 1 -29.59 -7.53 5.22
C MET A 1 -28.37 -7.05 4.43
N LEU A 2 -27.37 -6.41 5.07
CA LEU A 2 -26.15 -5.92 4.41
C LEU A 2 -25.41 -6.96 3.53
N ARG A 3 -25.22 -8.19 4.02
CA ARG A 3 -24.53 -9.26 3.26
C ARG A 3 -25.22 -9.57 1.94
N LYS A 4 -26.56 -9.53 1.90
CA LYS A 4 -27.35 -9.79 0.69
C LYS A 4 -27.16 -8.66 -0.33
N GLN A 5 -27.22 -7.41 0.14
CA GLN A 5 -27.04 -6.23 -0.69
C GLN A 5 -25.64 -6.15 -1.31
N ILE A 6 -24.60 -6.52 -0.55
CA ILE A 6 -23.23 -6.62 -1.09
C ILE A 6 -23.15 -7.62 -2.24
N ILE A 7 -23.80 -8.79 -2.11
CA ILE A 7 -23.81 -9.80 -3.17
C ILE A 7 -24.54 -9.26 -4.42
N GLU A 8 -25.72 -8.69 -4.24
CA GLU A 8 -26.52 -8.10 -5.34
C GLU A 8 -25.77 -6.97 -6.07
N ASP A 9 -24.99 -6.16 -5.35
CA ASP A 9 -24.20 -5.09 -5.97
C ASP A 9 -22.92 -5.62 -6.63
N MET A 10 -22.29 -6.67 -6.09
CA MET A 10 -21.14 -7.33 -6.73
C MET A 10 -21.52 -7.99 -8.05
N GLU A 11 -22.72 -8.55 -8.19
CA GLU A 11 -23.20 -9.16 -9.44
C GLU A 11 -23.33 -8.15 -10.60
N LYS A 12 -23.49 -6.86 -10.31
CA LYS A 12 -23.60 -5.79 -11.31
C LYS A 12 -22.24 -5.26 -11.78
N LEU A 13 -21.15 -5.62 -11.11
CA LEU A 13 -19.81 -5.11 -11.41
C LEU A 13 -19.15 -5.91 -12.54
N SER A 14 -18.33 -5.22 -13.33
CA SER A 14 -17.45 -5.89 -14.29
C SER A 14 -16.35 -6.68 -13.56
N HIS A 15 -15.78 -7.67 -14.25
CA HIS A 15 -14.71 -8.53 -13.72
C HIS A 15 -13.52 -7.72 -13.18
N ASP A 16 -13.13 -6.66 -13.86
CA ASP A 16 -12.01 -5.81 -13.43
C ASP A 16 -12.33 -5.05 -12.14
N LYS A 17 -13.59 -4.60 -11.98
CA LYS A 17 -14.04 -3.94 -10.75
C LYS A 17 -14.14 -4.94 -9.59
N LEU A 18 -14.54 -6.17 -9.84
CA LEU A 18 -14.51 -7.25 -8.84
C LEU A 18 -13.10 -7.54 -8.34
N ARG A 19 -12.09 -7.51 -9.22
CA ARG A 19 -10.67 -7.63 -8.80
C ARG A 19 -10.26 -6.49 -7.87
N GLN A 20 -10.68 -5.25 -8.14
CA GLN A 20 -10.40 -4.10 -7.28
C GLN A 20 -11.06 -4.25 -5.90
N VAL A 21 -12.32 -4.69 -5.85
CA VAL A 21 -13.03 -4.98 -4.60
C VAL A 21 -12.30 -6.03 -3.79
N LEU A 22 -11.88 -7.14 -4.41
CA LEU A 22 -11.09 -8.18 -3.73
C LEU A 22 -9.75 -7.65 -3.20
N SER A 23 -9.05 -6.81 -3.97
CA SER A 23 -7.81 -6.17 -3.53
C SER A 23 -8.03 -5.29 -2.30
N PHE A 24 -9.10 -4.50 -2.30
CA PHE A 24 -9.43 -3.62 -1.19
C PHE A 24 -9.83 -4.41 0.08
N ILE A 25 -10.62 -5.47 -0.06
CA ILE A 25 -10.97 -6.35 1.08
C ILE A 25 -9.71 -6.96 1.70
N ARG A 26 -8.77 -7.45 0.87
CA ARG A 26 -7.49 -7.98 1.35
C ARG A 26 -6.69 -6.93 2.12
N TYR A 27 -6.67 -5.70 1.65
CA TYR A 27 -6.03 -4.59 2.35
C TYR A 27 -6.67 -4.31 3.71
N LEU A 28 -8.00 -4.27 3.80
CA LEU A 28 -8.70 -4.07 5.06
C LEU A 28 -8.38 -5.17 6.07
N LEU A 29 -8.42 -6.43 5.64
CA LEU A 29 -8.08 -7.58 6.48
C LEU A 29 -6.61 -7.55 6.94
N TYR A 30 -5.69 -7.13 6.08
CA TYR A 30 -4.29 -6.93 6.45
C TYR A 30 -4.11 -5.81 7.47
N LYS A 31 -4.90 -4.73 7.38
CA LYS A 31 -4.86 -3.60 8.30
C LYS A 31 -5.49 -3.91 9.66
N GLU A 32 -6.56 -4.71 9.68
CA GLU A 32 -7.22 -5.18 10.91
C GLU A 32 -6.46 -6.30 11.61
N SER A 33 -5.61 -7.04 10.88
CA SER A 33 -4.69 -8.00 11.49
C SER A 33 -3.84 -7.26 12.53
N PRO A 34 -3.75 -7.74 13.78
CA PRO A 34 -2.93 -7.10 14.79
C PRO A 34 -1.50 -7.04 14.25
N LYS A 35 -1.06 -5.84 13.87
CA LYS A 35 0.33 -5.62 13.48
C LYS A 35 1.19 -6.19 14.61
N PRO A 36 2.19 -7.05 14.34
CA PRO A 36 3.20 -7.32 15.34
C PRO A 36 3.70 -5.95 15.79
N GLN A 37 3.62 -5.69 17.10
CA GLN A 37 3.97 -4.42 17.70
C GLN A 37 5.30 -3.97 17.09
N LYS A 38 5.30 -2.81 16.42
CA LYS A 38 6.54 -2.07 16.14
C LYS A 38 7.07 -1.62 17.50
N GLY A 39 7.77 -2.55 18.15
CA GLY A 39 8.14 -2.50 19.55
C GLY A 39 9.07 -3.66 19.89
N SER A 40 9.98 -4.02 18.98
CA SER A 40 11.15 -4.83 19.31
C SER A 40 12.30 -4.41 18.40
N THR A 41 13.17 -3.56 18.95
CA THR A 41 14.59 -3.57 18.61
C THR A 41 15.09 -5.01 18.69
N GLY A 42 15.41 -5.63 17.56
CA GLY A 42 15.95 -7.00 17.59
C GLY A 42 16.07 -7.70 16.26
N SER A 43 17.30 -7.71 15.74
CA SER A 43 17.85 -8.64 14.75
C SER A 43 17.28 -8.61 13.32
N VAL A 44 18.04 -7.89 12.49
CA VAL A 44 18.26 -8.15 11.07
C VAL A 44 18.47 -9.65 10.82
N LYS A 45 17.53 -10.29 10.12
CA LYS A 45 17.80 -11.44 9.26
C LYS A 45 16.90 -11.36 8.03
N ASP A 46 17.35 -10.59 7.05
CA ASP A 46 17.09 -11.00 5.66
C ASP A 46 18.25 -10.55 4.77
N LYS A 47 19.36 -11.29 4.89
CA LYS A 47 20.49 -11.23 3.96
C LYS A 47 20.16 -12.08 2.72
N SER A 48 19.17 -11.73 1.91
CA SER A 48 19.17 -12.16 0.49
C SER A 48 18.11 -11.51 -0.41
N ASP A 49 17.54 -10.35 -0.07
CA ASP A 49 16.62 -9.70 -1.00
C ASP A 49 17.32 -8.51 -1.69
N PRO A 50 17.79 -8.64 -2.95
CA PRO A 50 18.43 -7.54 -3.67
C PRO A 50 17.49 -6.35 -3.88
N ILE A 51 16.17 -6.58 -3.79
CA ILE A 51 15.17 -5.51 -3.80
C ILE A 51 15.20 -4.73 -2.48
N LEU A 52 15.40 -5.37 -1.33
CA LEU A 52 15.52 -4.67 -0.04
C LEU A 52 16.77 -3.78 0.03
N SER A 53 17.89 -4.18 -0.59
CA SER A 53 19.07 -3.30 -0.71
C SER A 53 18.81 -2.05 -1.56
N PHE A 54 17.89 -2.14 -2.52
CA PHE A 54 17.56 -1.03 -3.41
C PHE A 54 16.54 -0.08 -2.76
N ILE A 55 15.54 -0.61 -2.08
CA ILE A 55 14.45 0.18 -1.45
C ILE A 55 14.93 0.87 -0.16
N GLY A 56 15.93 0.33 0.54
CA GLY A 56 16.51 0.93 1.74
C GLY A 56 17.61 1.98 1.50
N GLY A 57 18.18 2.03 0.28
CA GLY A 57 19.26 2.97 -0.08
C GLY A 57 18.77 4.38 -0.44
N VAL A 58 17.47 4.54 -0.66
CA VAL A 58 16.81 5.83 -0.92
C VAL A 58 16.16 6.40 0.35
N SER A 59 16.74 6.10 1.50
CA SER A 59 16.61 6.99 2.66
C SER A 59 17.50 8.20 2.40
N HIS A 60 17.06 9.38 2.82
CA HIS A 60 17.61 10.73 2.55
C HIS A 60 17.03 11.42 1.31
N GLY A 61 15.73 11.74 1.35
CA GLY A 61 15.25 13.14 1.39
C GLY A 61 15.54 14.11 0.24
N ALA A 62 16.32 13.76 -0.78
CA ALA A 62 16.74 14.64 -1.87
C ALA A 62 16.01 14.40 -3.20
N LEU A 63 15.39 13.22 -3.40
CA LEU A 63 14.67 12.90 -4.64
C LEU A 63 13.22 13.44 -4.63
N ALA A 64 12.67 13.66 -3.43
CA ALA A 64 11.27 14.05 -3.24
C ALA A 64 11.08 15.52 -2.84
N SER A 65 12.18 16.28 -2.74
CA SER A 65 12.17 17.65 -2.23
C SER A 65 11.47 18.62 -3.18
N ASP A 66 11.58 18.37 -4.49
CA ASP A 66 11.23 19.34 -5.53
C ASP A 66 10.25 18.79 -6.58
N ILE A 67 9.65 17.61 -6.36
CA ILE A 67 8.74 17.00 -7.36
C ILE A 67 7.57 17.94 -7.66
N ASP A 68 7.03 18.60 -6.63
CA ASP A 68 5.92 19.53 -6.82
C ASP A 68 6.33 20.76 -7.65
N ILE A 69 7.58 21.22 -7.55
CA ILE A 69 8.10 22.37 -8.32
C ILE A 69 8.39 21.96 -9.77
N GLU A 70 8.94 20.75 -9.99
CA GLU A 70 9.21 20.23 -11.34
C GLU A 70 7.91 19.88 -12.09
N LEU A 71 6.89 19.38 -11.38
CA LEU A 71 5.62 18.95 -11.97
C LEU A 71 4.61 20.09 -12.15
N TYR A 72 4.59 21.07 -11.25
CA TYR A 72 3.60 22.16 -11.26
C TYR A 72 4.18 23.55 -11.52
N GLY A 73 5.51 23.73 -11.51
CA GLY A 73 6.16 25.03 -11.59
C GLY A 73 5.94 25.87 -10.33
N GLU A 74 6.80 26.88 -10.09
CA GLU A 74 6.55 27.86 -9.04
C GLU A 74 5.27 28.66 -9.39
N LEU A 75 4.23 28.49 -8.57
CA LEU A 75 3.07 29.38 -8.58
C LEU A 75 3.53 30.76 -8.12
N ARG A 76 3.82 31.63 -9.09
CA ARG A 76 4.14 33.04 -8.91
C ARG A 76 3.05 33.82 -8.19
#